data_AF-A0A7V8FI62-F1
#
_entry.id   AF-A0A7V8FI62-F1
#
_cell.length_a   1.000
_cell.length_b   1.000
_cell.length_c   1.000
_cell.angle_alpha   90.00
_cell.angle_beta   90.00
_cell.angle_gamma   90.00
#
_symmetry.space_group_name_H-M   'P 1'
#
loop_
_entity.id
_entity.type
_entity.pdbx_description
1 polymer ?
#
loop_
_entity_poly.entity_id
_entity_poly.type
_entity_poly.pdbx_seq_one_letter_code
_entity_poly.pdbx_strand_id
1 'polypeptide(L)'
;MVSGSIQTGQVRSGSLTPKQRRFVSEYLKDHNGTQAAIRTGYSAKTAKQQGSRLLAEPRIQAAVRAGQQKVAKKAEVTVDSLMKELE
;
A
#
# COMPACT_ATOMS: atom_id res chain seq x y z
N MET A 1 32.39 10.94 -24.89
CA MET A 1 30.92 10.80 -24.77
C MET A 1 30.65 9.55 -23.95
N VAL A 2 30.54 9.68 -22.63
CA VAL A 2 30.30 8.55 -21.72
C VAL A 2 28.81 8.23 -21.73
N SER A 3 28.41 7.23 -22.51
CA SER A 3 27.07 6.66 -22.45
C SER A 3 26.90 5.97 -21.10
N GLY A 4 26.17 6.62 -20.19
CA GLY A 4 25.82 6.09 -18.88
C GLY A 4 24.93 4.86 -19.02
N SER A 5 25.49 3.70 -18.68
CA SER A 5 24.76 2.45 -18.50
C SER A 5 23.73 2.60 -17.39
N ILE A 6 22.44 2.67 -17.76
CA ILE A 6 21.35 2.68 -16.80
C ILE A 6 21.23 1.28 -16.20
N GLN A 7 21.75 1.11 -14.98
CA GLN A 7 21.63 -0.10 -14.18
C GLN A 7 20.20 -0.22 -13.60
N THR A 8 19.19 -0.49 -14.44
CA THR A 8 17.85 -0.87 -13.97
C THR A 8 17.80 -2.38 -13.78
N GLY A 9 17.95 -2.88 -12.56
CA GLY A 9 17.80 -4.33 -12.37
C GLY A 9 18.01 -4.98 -11.01
N GLN A 10 18.33 -4.26 -9.93
CA GLN A 10 18.37 -4.86 -8.59
C GLN A 10 17.31 -4.28 -7.67
N VAL A 11 16.07 -4.79 -7.79
CA VAL A 11 15.08 -4.64 -6.72
C VAL A 11 15.39 -5.72 -5.68
N ARG A 12 15.90 -5.30 -4.52
CA ARG A 12 16.08 -6.16 -3.35
C ARG A 12 14.81 -6.98 -3.11
N SER A 13 14.93 -8.30 -3.20
CA SER A 13 13.86 -9.31 -3.18
C SER A 13 12.96 -9.29 -1.93
N GLY A 14 13.24 -8.44 -0.93
CA GLY A 14 12.44 -8.28 0.29
C GLY A 14 11.62 -6.98 0.39
N SER A 15 11.75 -6.01 -0.52
CA SER A 15 11.09 -4.69 -0.38
C SER A 15 10.03 -4.46 -1.46
N LEU A 16 8.84 -3.97 -1.06
CA LEU A 16 7.77 -3.59 -2.00
C LEU A 16 8.28 -2.56 -3.01
N THR A 17 7.91 -2.71 -4.28
CA THR A 17 8.22 -1.71 -5.31
C THR A 17 7.46 -0.40 -5.04
N PRO A 18 7.90 0.75 -5.58
CA PRO A 18 7.18 2.02 -5.41
C PRO A 18 5.70 1.94 -5.82
N LYS A 19 5.40 1.21 -6.91
CA LYS A 19 4.03 1.00 -7.39
C LYS A 19 3.20 0.16 -6.41
N GLN A 20 3.77 -0.91 -5.86
CA GLN A 20 3.08 -1.74 -4.85
C GLN A 20 2.85 -0.96 -3.54
N ARG A 21 3.82 -0.15 -3.10
CA ARG A 21 3.64 0.72 -1.94
C ARG A 21 2.50 1.71 -2.15
N ARG A 22 2.42 2.31 -3.35
CA ARG A 22 1.31 3.20 -3.71
C ARG A 22 -0.02 2.44 -3.69
N PHE A 23 -0.06 1.22 -4.24
CA PHE A 23 -1.26 0.38 -4.20
C PHE A 23 -1.73 0.09 -2.77
N VAL A 24 -0.82 -0.29 -1.87
CA VAL A 24 -1.15 -0.51 -0.46
C VAL A 24 -1.71 0.76 0.17
N SER A 25 -1.08 1.92 -0.05
CA SER A 25 -1.55 3.20 0.48
C SER A 25 -2.95 3.57 -0.03
N GLU A 26 -3.23 3.39 -1.33
CA GLU A 26 -4.55 3.65 -1.89
C GLU A 26 -5.60 2.65 -1.37
N TYR A 27 -5.24 1.36 -1.24
CA TYR A 27 -6.13 0.32 -0.72
C TYR A 27 -6.50 0.55 0.74
N LEU A 28 -5.58 1.03 1.58
CA LEU A 28 -5.86 1.30 2.99
C LEU A 28 -6.80 2.49 3.22
N LYS A 29 -7.12 3.29 2.19
CA LYS A 29 -8.08 4.40 2.31
C LYS A 29 -9.52 3.93 2.28
N ASP A 30 -9.84 2.98 1.41
CA ASP A 30 -11.23 2.59 1.10
C ASP A 30 -11.45 1.08 1.00
N HIS A 31 -10.42 0.27 1.22
CA HIS A 31 -10.42 -1.19 1.06
C HIS A 31 -10.94 -1.67 -0.29
N ASN A 32 -10.81 -0.86 -1.34
CA ASN A 32 -11.24 -1.19 -2.69
C ASN A 32 -10.05 -1.48 -3.61
N GLY A 33 -9.76 -2.77 -3.80
CA GLY A 33 -8.62 -3.22 -4.63
C GLY A 33 -8.69 -2.77 -6.09
N THR A 34 -9.89 -2.64 -6.66
CA THR A 34 -10.06 -2.19 -8.05
C THR A 34 -9.77 -0.69 -8.16
N GLN A 35 -10.32 0.12 -7.26
CA GLN A 35 -10.08 1.57 -7.25
C GLN A 35 -8.62 1.90 -6.91
N ALA A 36 -8.00 1.16 -5.98
CA ALA A 36 -6.57 1.27 -5.69
C ALA A 36 -5.71 0.97 -6.92
N ALA A 37 -6.06 -0.07 -7.70
CA ALA A 37 -5.38 -0.37 -8.96
C ALA A 37 -5.54 0.78 -9.98
N ILE A 38 -6.74 1.35 -10.13
CA ILE A 38 -6.97 2.49 -11.02
C ILE A 38 -6.12 3.70 -10.62
N ARG A 39 -6.12 4.08 -9.33
CA ARG A 39 -5.34 5.21 -8.80
C ARG A 39 -3.83 5.02 -8.90
N THR A 40 -3.36 3.78 -9.03
CA THR A 40 -1.93 3.46 -9.24
C THR A 40 -1.54 3.39 -10.73
N GLY A 41 -2.48 3.71 -11.63
CA GLY A 41 -2.24 3.80 -13.07
C GLY A 41 -2.52 2.50 -13.84
N TYR A 42 -3.25 1.53 -13.28
CA TYR A 42 -3.80 0.44 -14.09
C TYR A 42 -5.05 0.89 -14.83
N SER A 43 -5.23 0.42 -16.06
CA SER A 43 -6.45 0.68 -16.83
C SER A 43 -7.68 0.14 -16.11
N ALA A 44 -8.83 0.81 -16.23
CA ALA A 44 -10.08 0.32 -15.66
C ALA A 44 -10.42 -1.11 -16.13
N LYS A 45 -10.09 -1.44 -17.39
CA LYS A 45 -10.30 -2.78 -17.98
C LYS A 45 -9.55 -3.89 -17.23
N THR A 46 -8.34 -3.61 -16.73
CA THR A 46 -7.49 -4.61 -16.06
C THR A 46 -7.43 -4.44 -14.55
N ALA A 47 -7.90 -3.31 -14.02
CA ALA A 47 -7.78 -2.95 -12.62
C ALA A 47 -8.35 -4.00 -11.65
N LYS A 48 -9.49 -4.62 -11.99
CA LYS A 48 -10.09 -5.67 -11.16
C LYS A 48 -9.16 -6.87 -11.01
N GLN A 49 -8.67 -7.41 -12.13
CA GLN A 49 -7.75 -8.55 -12.14
C GLN A 49 -6.41 -8.21 -11.46
N GLN A 50 -5.87 -7.03 -11.74
CA GLN A 50 -4.60 -6.57 -11.17
C GLN A 50 -4.72 -6.33 -9.66
N GLY A 51 -5.82 -5.73 -9.21
CA GLY A 51 -6.13 -5.55 -7.79
C GLY A 51 -6.19 -6.87 -7.04
N SER A 52 -6.94 -7.86 -7.56
CA SER A 52 -6.99 -9.21 -6.96
C SER A 52 -5.62 -9.88 -6.93
N ARG A 53 -4.84 -9.80 -8.02
CA ARG A 53 -3.48 -10.36 -8.08
C ARG A 53 -2.54 -9.70 -7.07
N LEU A 54 -2.61 -8.38 -6.93
CA LEU A 54 -1.79 -7.64 -5.97
C LEU A 54 -2.19 -7.99 -4.52
N LEU A 55 -3.48 -8.12 -4.23
CA LEU A 55 -3.94 -8.53 -2.90
C LEU A 55 -3.60 -9.99 -2.55
N ALA A 56 -3.36 -10.84 -3.54
CA ALA A 56 -2.91 -12.21 -3.34
C ALA A 56 -1.40 -12.34 -3.05
N GLU A 57 -0.61 -11.29 -3.33
CA GLU A 57 0.84 -11.30 -3.11
C GLU A 57 1.16 -11.20 -1.60
N PRO A 58 1.88 -12.17 -1.00
CA PRO A 58 2.16 -12.20 0.43
C PRO A 58 2.84 -10.92 0.95
N ARG A 59 3.73 -10.33 0.17
CA ARG A 59 4.42 -9.08 0.53
C ARG A 59 3.46 -7.90 0.64
N ILE A 60 2.44 -7.86 -0.22
CA ILE A 60 1.40 -6.82 -0.19
C ILE A 60 0.47 -7.05 1.00
N GLN A 61 0.07 -8.29 1.26
CA GLN A 61 -0.74 -8.65 2.43
C GLN A 61 -0.05 -8.26 3.74
N ALA A 62 1.25 -8.55 3.87
CA ALA A 62 2.04 -8.16 5.04
C ALA A 62 2.05 -6.64 5.23
N ALA A 63 2.22 -5.87 4.16
CA ALA A 63 2.21 -4.41 4.22
C ALA A 63 0.82 -3.83 4.53
N VAL A 64 -0.26 -4.43 4.01
CA VAL A 64 -1.64 -4.06 4.36
C VAL A 64 -1.89 -4.29 5.84
N ARG A 65 -1.54 -5.47 6.37
CA ARG A 65 -1.67 -5.79 7.80
C ARG A 65 -0.89 -4.81 8.68
N ALA A 66 0.36 -4.53 8.32
CA ALA A 66 1.18 -3.54 9.04
C ALA A 66 0.56 -2.13 8.98
N GLY A 67 -0.05 -1.75 7.86
CA GLY A 67 -0.78 -0.49 7.72
C GLY A 67 -2.02 -0.42 8.61
N GLN A 68 -2.82 -1.49 8.64
CA GLN A 68 -4.01 -1.59 9.50
C GLN A 68 -3.65 -1.49 10.98
N GLN A 69 -2.59 -2.18 11.42
CA GLN A 69 -2.11 -2.10 12.81
C GLN A 69 -1.67 -0.68 13.19
N LYS A 70 -1.00 0.04 12.28
CA LYS A 70 -0.62 1.44 12.52
C LYS A 70 -1.83 2.36 12.64
N VAL A 71 -2.88 2.13 11.85
CA VAL A 71 -4.13 2.90 11.95
C VAL A 71 -4.85 2.58 13.25
N ALA A 72 -4.97 1.30 13.61
CA ALA A 72 -5.59 0.86 14.86
C ALA A 72 -4.90 1.47 16.09
N LYS A 73 -3.56 1.38 16.16
CA LYS A 73 -2.77 1.97 17.26
C LYS A 73 -2.96 3.49 17.37
N LYS A 74 -3.10 4.20 16.25
CA LYS A 74 -3.39 5.65 16.26
C LYS A 74 -4.80 5.94 16.75
N ALA A 75 -5.77 5.11 16.38
CA ALA A 75 -7.14 5.24 16.84
C ALA A 75 -7.22 5.03 18.36
N GLU A 76 -6.54 4.01 18.90
CA GLU A 76 -6.44 3.76 20.35
C GLU A 76 -5.93 5.00 21.10
N VAL A 77 -4.79 5.56 20.68
CA VAL A 77 -4.23 6.78 21.30
C VAL A 77 -5.20 7.97 21.25
N THR A 78 -5.96 8.10 20.15
CA THR A 78 -6.93 9.19 20.00
C THR A 78 -8.09 9.03 20.99
N VAL A 79 -8.60 7.82 21.16
CA VAL A 79 -9.66 7.52 22.14
C VAL A 79 -9.17 7.78 23.57
N ASP A 80 -7.95 7.34 23.91
CA ASP A 80 -7.36 7.57 25.23
C ASP A 80 -7.21 9.08 25.53
N SER A 81 -6.77 9.87 24.53
CA SER A 81 -6.64 11.33 24.69
C SER A 81 -7.99 12.02 24.89
N LEU A 82 -9.03 11.57 24.20
CA LEU A 82 -10.38 12.11 24.37
C LEU A 82 -10.94 11.78 25.75
N MET A 83 -10.75 10.55 26.25
CA MET A 83 -11.21 10.18 27.59
C MET A 83 -10.56 11.02 28.68
N LYS A 84 -9.28 11.36 28.53
CA LYS A 84 -8.54 12.18 29.50
C LYS A 84 -8.97 13.64 29.55
N GLU A 85 -9.63 14.17 28.51
CA GLU A 85 -10.18 15.53 28.50
C GLU A 85 -11.56 15.63 29.19
N LEU A 86 -12.22 14.49 29.44
CA LEU A 86 -13.54 14.41 30.09
C LEU A 86 -13.46 14.15 31.61
N GLU A 87 -12.26 13.95 32.16
CA GLU A 87 -11.96 13.87 33.60
C GLU A 87 -11.42 15.21 34.14
#